data_AF-A0A842TBV6-F1
#
_entry.id   AF-A0A842TBV6-F1
#
_cell.length_a   1.000
_cell.length_b   1.000
_cell.length_c   1.000
_cell.angle_alpha   90.00
_cell.angle_beta   90.00
_cell.angle_gamma   90.00
#
_symmetry.space_group_name_H-M   'P 1'
#
loop_
_entity.id
_entity.type
_entity.pdbx_description
1 polymer ?
#
loop_
_entity_poly.entity_id
_entity_poly.type
_entity_poly.pdbx_seq_one_letter_code
_entity_poly.pdbx_strand_id
1 'polypeptide(L)'
;LLVYVIDIQDRERFESSLHYFDSIVQYFIENEMDVPIIVTFHKYDPEVRTYEEINEDIMKLKEKIEETYPSFNILFQQTSIYDVISIVQLISYGLSVFDNKFFELSLLLETHLGEFDCTSLVLFDKNGIIISEFYNDSIDPTIYTHLIESIKEHLFILKRMDEEEFLEDHNFFSIENDIISYLHQIYANDEKFFISILIKEDKKEPFLLKFSEFRDQLTNILESLTS
;
A
#
# COMPACT_ATOMS: atom_id res chain seq x y z
N LEU A 1 0.05 -0.64 -17.03
CA LEU A 1 -0.28 0.38 -16.02
C LEU A 1 0.40 1.69 -16.38
N LEU A 2 -0.36 2.78 -16.39
CA LEU A 2 0.15 4.14 -16.37
C LEU A 2 -0.09 4.73 -14.98
N VAL A 3 0.95 5.27 -14.34
CA VAL A 3 0.80 6.12 -13.17
C VAL A 3 1.02 7.56 -13.61
N TYR A 4 -0.04 8.37 -13.54
CA TYR A 4 -0.01 9.76 -13.97
C TYR A 4 -0.07 10.70 -12.76
N VAL A 5 0.92 11.58 -12.63
CA VAL A 5 1.11 12.40 -11.43
C VAL A 5 0.69 13.84 -11.70
N ILE A 6 -0.26 14.35 -10.91
CA ILE A 6 -0.69 15.75 -10.90
C ILE A 6 -0.26 16.38 -9.58
N ASP A 7 0.62 17.37 -9.63
CA ASP A 7 1.00 18.17 -8.45
C ASP A 7 -0.16 19.08 -8.05
N ILE A 8 -0.86 18.78 -6.95
CA ILE A 8 -2.06 19.54 -6.56
C ILE A 8 -1.76 20.91 -5.94
N GLN A 9 -0.49 21.21 -5.65
CA GLN A 9 -0.10 22.53 -5.14
C GLN A 9 0.24 23.50 -6.30
N ASP A 10 0.39 23.03 -7.54
CA ASP A 10 0.72 23.86 -8.72
C ASP A 10 -0.49 24.06 -9.65
N ARG A 11 -1.46 24.86 -9.19
CA ARG A 11 -2.70 25.19 -9.90
C ARG A 11 -2.49 25.76 -11.30
N GLU A 12 -1.42 26.53 -11.49
CA GLU A 12 -1.10 27.15 -12.78
C GLU A 12 -0.81 26.10 -13.87
N ARG A 13 -0.41 24.89 -13.47
CA ARG A 13 -0.08 23.80 -14.38
C ARG A 13 -1.20 22.79 -14.60
N PHE A 14 -2.35 22.91 -13.93
CA PHE A 14 -3.44 21.94 -14.05
C PHE A 14 -3.87 21.72 -15.51
N GLU A 15 -4.15 22.79 -16.25
CA GLU A 15 -4.56 22.66 -17.66
C GLU A 15 -3.46 22.04 -18.53
N SER A 16 -2.19 22.40 -18.29
CA SER A 16 -1.07 21.80 -19.03
C SER A 16 -0.91 20.31 -18.72
N SER A 17 -1.12 19.93 -17.45
CA SER A 17 -1.11 18.53 -17.03
C SER A 17 -2.27 17.75 -17.66
N LEU A 18 -3.49 18.31 -17.67
CA LEU A 18 -4.64 17.66 -18.29
C LEU A 18 -4.46 17.50 -19.81
N HIS A 19 -3.88 18.49 -20.50
CA HIS A 19 -3.56 18.36 -21.93
C HIS A 19 -2.53 17.26 -22.23
N TYR A 20 -1.52 17.13 -21.35
CA TYR A 20 -0.53 16.06 -21.51
C TYR A 20 -1.14 14.68 -21.22
N PHE A 21 -1.98 14.58 -20.19
CA PHE A 21 -2.77 13.37 -19.91
C PHE A 21 -3.64 12.99 -21.11
N ASP A 22 -4.38 13.95 -21.69
CA ASP A 22 -5.19 13.72 -22.89
C ASP A 22 -4.35 13.16 -24.04
N SER A 23 -3.19 13.76 -24.32
CA SER A 23 -2.30 13.28 -25.38
C SER A 23 -1.88 11.82 -25.19
N ILE A 24 -1.67 11.38 -23.94
CA ILE A 24 -1.33 9.98 -23.63
C ILE A 24 -2.55 9.06 -23.81
N VAL A 25 -3.72 9.46 -23.29
CA VAL A 25 -4.93 8.63 -23.39
C VAL A 25 -5.41 8.52 -24.84
N GLN A 26 -5.35 9.59 -25.63
CA GLN A 26 -5.64 9.54 -27.07
C GLN A 26 -4.71 8.55 -27.78
N TYR A 27 -3.42 8.54 -27.44
CA TYR A 27 -2.50 7.55 -28.00
C TYR A 27 -2.93 6.11 -27.65
N PHE A 28 -3.39 5.84 -26.43
CA PHE A 28 -3.91 4.52 -26.08
C PHE A 28 -5.18 4.17 -26.88
N ILE A 29 -6.09 5.12 -27.07
CA ILE A 29 -7.31 4.94 -27.87
C ILE A 29 -6.96 4.63 -29.33
N GLU A 30 -6.10 5.44 -29.95
CA GLU A 30 -5.69 5.31 -31.36
C GLU A 30 -5.01 3.97 -31.66
N ASN A 31 -4.37 3.38 -30.65
CA ASN A 31 -3.63 2.11 -30.77
C ASN A 31 -4.39 0.93 -30.14
N GLU A 32 -5.67 1.10 -29.78
CA GLU A 32 -6.51 0.06 -29.18
C GLU A 32 -5.88 -0.60 -27.93
N MET A 33 -5.17 0.19 -27.13
CA MET A 33 -4.46 -0.29 -25.94
C MET A 33 -5.35 -0.23 -24.70
N ASP A 34 -5.61 -1.38 -24.10
CA ASP A 34 -6.25 -1.48 -22.77
C ASP A 34 -5.18 -1.34 -21.68
N VAL A 35 -4.93 -0.10 -21.26
CA VAL A 35 -3.94 0.23 -20.23
C VAL A 35 -4.68 0.71 -18.98
N PRO A 36 -4.57 0.00 -17.85
CA PRO A 36 -5.05 0.52 -16.58
C PRO A 36 -4.33 1.80 -16.18
N ILE A 37 -5.06 2.77 -15.65
CA ILE A 37 -4.52 4.09 -15.31
C ILE A 37 -4.75 4.38 -13.83
N ILE A 38 -3.71 4.83 -13.14
CA ILE A 38 -3.83 5.47 -11.83
C ILE A 38 -3.44 6.93 -11.98
N VAL A 39 -4.37 7.83 -11.66
CA VAL A 39 -4.10 9.28 -11.57
C VAL A 39 -3.86 9.61 -10.11
N THR A 40 -2.68 10.16 -9.81
CA THR A 40 -2.28 10.51 -8.45
C THR A 40 -2.24 12.02 -8.27
N PHE A 41 -3.05 12.51 -7.35
CA PHE A 41 -3.03 13.87 -6.83
C PHE A 41 -1.91 13.97 -5.79
N HIS A 42 -0.73 14.33 -6.26
CA HIS A 42 0.52 14.29 -5.51
C HIS A 42 0.85 15.61 -4.82
N LYS A 43 1.71 15.54 -3.80
CA LYS A 43 1.95 16.60 -2.81
C LYS A 43 0.70 16.93 -1.99
N TYR A 44 -0.16 15.95 -1.74
CA TYR A 44 -1.26 16.04 -0.79
C TYR A 44 -0.75 15.88 0.65
N ASP A 45 0.17 16.78 0.98
CA ASP A 45 0.95 16.80 2.22
C ASP A 45 0.02 17.05 3.43
N PRO A 46 0.35 16.54 4.63
CA PRO A 46 -0.52 16.65 5.80
C PRO A 46 -1.03 18.08 6.08
N GLU A 47 -0.19 19.09 5.84
CA GLU A 47 -0.50 20.50 6.07
C GLU A 47 -1.62 21.03 5.17
N VAL A 48 -1.70 20.52 3.93
CA VAL A 48 -2.63 21.03 2.90
C VAL A 48 -3.97 20.29 2.87
N ARG A 49 -4.10 19.16 3.58
CA ARG A 49 -5.34 18.35 3.61
C ARG A 49 -6.54 19.10 4.17
N THR A 50 -6.27 20.06 5.05
CA THR A 50 -7.31 20.90 5.67
C THR A 50 -7.77 22.05 4.77
N TYR A 51 -7.10 22.28 3.64
CA TYR A 51 -7.43 23.38 2.74
C TYR A 51 -8.58 22.95 1.83
N GLU A 52 -9.76 23.51 2.09
CA GLU A 52 -10.99 23.25 1.30
C GLU A 52 -10.75 23.50 -0.19
N GLU A 53 -10.03 24.58 -0.49
CA GLU A 53 -9.58 24.98 -1.80
C GLU A 53 -8.83 23.88 -2.60
N ILE A 54 -7.95 23.11 -1.95
CA ILE A 54 -7.20 22.02 -2.61
C ILE A 54 -8.10 20.79 -2.82
N ASN A 55 -8.98 20.51 -1.85
CA ASN A 55 -9.93 19.41 -1.96
C ASN A 55 -10.95 19.63 -3.08
N GLU A 56 -11.43 20.86 -3.24
CA GLU A 56 -12.28 21.26 -4.37
C GLU A 56 -11.58 21.07 -5.70
N ASP A 57 -10.30 21.44 -5.80
CA ASP A 57 -9.54 21.29 -7.04
C ASP A 57 -9.36 19.83 -7.40
N ILE A 58 -9.03 18.98 -6.43
CA ILE A 58 -8.94 17.53 -6.63
C ILE A 58 -10.27 16.99 -7.18
N MET A 59 -11.39 17.39 -6.58
CA MET A 59 -12.72 16.97 -7.03
C MET A 59 -13.00 17.42 -8.46
N LYS A 60 -12.75 18.70 -8.79
CA LYS A 60 -12.93 19.24 -10.15
C LYS A 60 -12.06 18.53 -11.18
N LEU A 61 -10.80 18.26 -10.84
CA LEU A 61 -9.87 17.54 -11.72
C LEU A 61 -10.33 16.10 -11.95
N LYS A 62 -10.75 15.41 -10.88
CA LYS A 62 -11.29 14.05 -10.96
C LYS A 62 -12.52 14.00 -11.86
N GLU A 63 -13.52 14.85 -11.60
CA GLU A 63 -14.75 14.93 -12.40
C GLU A 63 -14.43 15.21 -13.87
N LYS A 64 -13.57 16.18 -14.16
CA LYS A 64 -13.16 16.50 -15.54
C LYS A 64 -12.53 15.30 -16.25
N ILE A 65 -11.67 14.53 -15.56
CA ILE A 65 -11.03 13.33 -16.14
C ILE A 65 -12.07 12.22 -16.37
N GLU A 66 -12.93 11.94 -15.38
CA GLU A 66 -13.97 10.90 -15.46
C GLU A 66 -14.99 11.20 -16.57
N GLU A 67 -15.43 12.46 -16.71
CA GLU A 67 -16.34 12.90 -17.77
C GLU A 67 -15.72 12.81 -19.16
N THR A 68 -14.41 13.09 -19.27
CA THR A 68 -13.71 13.07 -20.56
C THR A 68 -13.42 11.64 -21.03
N TYR A 69 -13.14 10.71 -20.10
CA TYR A 69 -12.78 9.31 -20.43
C TYR A 69 -13.63 8.28 -19.67
N PRO A 70 -14.96 8.26 -19.83
CA PRO A 70 -15.86 7.42 -19.06
C PRO A 70 -15.70 5.91 -19.33
N SER A 71 -15.05 5.55 -20.44
CA SER A 71 -14.78 4.15 -20.82
C SER A 71 -13.45 3.61 -20.30
N PHE A 72 -12.57 4.45 -19.77
CA PHE A 72 -11.30 4.00 -19.21
C PHE A 72 -11.47 3.63 -17.74
N ASN A 73 -10.80 2.56 -17.33
CA ASN A 73 -10.69 2.19 -15.92
C ASN A 73 -9.60 3.04 -15.27
N ILE A 74 -10.00 4.17 -14.68
CA ILE A 74 -9.11 5.13 -14.01
C ILE A 74 -9.33 5.08 -12.50
N LEU A 75 -8.27 4.77 -11.76
CA LEU A 75 -8.24 4.87 -10.31
C LEU A 75 -7.63 6.21 -9.90
N PHE A 76 -8.25 6.89 -8.94
CA PHE A 76 -7.74 8.15 -8.39
C PHE A 76 -7.16 7.93 -7.01
N GLN A 77 -5.96 8.45 -6.76
CA GLN A 77 -5.25 8.36 -5.49
C GLN A 77 -4.74 9.73 -5.06
N GLN A 78 -4.63 9.95 -3.75
CA GLN A 78 -3.99 11.14 -3.17
C GLN A 78 -2.69 10.69 -2.52
N THR A 79 -1.58 11.36 -2.84
CA THR A 79 -0.26 10.92 -2.36
C THR A 79 0.62 12.07 -1.88
N SER A 80 1.50 11.76 -0.93
CA SER A 80 2.51 12.69 -0.43
C SER A 80 3.78 11.92 -0.06
N ILE A 81 4.95 12.49 -0.34
CA ILE A 81 6.22 11.92 0.13
C ILE A 81 6.36 11.96 1.66
N TYR A 82 5.56 12.79 2.35
CA TYR A 82 5.50 12.84 3.81
C TYR A 82 4.49 11.85 4.40
N ASP A 83 3.67 11.21 3.56
CA ASP A 83 2.76 10.13 3.92
C ASP A 83 3.19 8.86 3.20
N VAL A 84 4.09 8.12 3.84
CA VAL A 84 4.66 6.88 3.31
C VAL A 84 3.55 5.87 2.97
N ILE A 85 2.48 5.80 3.78
CA ILE A 85 1.34 4.90 3.52
C ILE A 85 0.69 5.24 2.18
N SER A 86 0.49 6.53 1.86
CA SER A 86 -0.11 6.91 0.57
C SER A 86 0.71 6.48 -0.66
N ILE A 87 2.04 6.52 -0.56
CA ILE A 87 2.95 6.09 -1.65
C ILE A 87 2.97 4.57 -1.77
N VAL A 88 2.96 3.91 -0.62
CA VAL A 88 2.87 2.47 -0.49
C VAL A 88 1.58 1.94 -1.11
N GLN A 89 0.43 2.53 -0.76
CA GLN A 89 -0.89 2.18 -1.30
C GLN A 89 -0.90 2.28 -2.82
N LEU A 90 -0.35 3.36 -3.38
CA LEU A 90 -0.24 3.56 -4.82
C LEU A 90 0.48 2.39 -5.52
N ILE A 91 1.59 1.90 -4.94
CA ILE A 91 2.35 0.79 -5.50
C ILE A 91 1.55 -0.51 -5.42
N SER A 92 0.94 -0.79 -4.26
CA SER A 92 0.10 -1.96 -4.05
C SER A 92 -1.08 -2.03 -5.02
N TYR A 93 -1.78 -0.92 -5.24
CA TYR A 93 -2.83 -0.84 -6.26
C TYR A 93 -2.29 -1.04 -7.67
N GLY A 94 -1.12 -0.49 -7.95
CA GLY A 94 -0.45 -0.72 -9.23
C GLY A 94 -0.23 -2.21 -9.50
N LEU A 95 0.17 -2.98 -8.49
CA LEU A 95 0.36 -4.43 -8.58
C LEU A 95 -0.96 -5.19 -8.71
N SER A 96 -1.98 -4.85 -7.92
CA SER A 96 -3.26 -5.59 -7.89
C SER A 96 -4.02 -5.56 -9.22
N VAL A 97 -3.80 -4.52 -10.00
CA VAL A 97 -4.34 -4.36 -11.35
C VAL A 97 -3.81 -5.40 -12.34
N PHE A 98 -2.65 -6.02 -12.08
CA PHE A 98 -2.01 -6.93 -13.03
C PHE A 98 -2.31 -8.42 -12.79
N ASP A 99 -2.82 -8.83 -11.62
CA ASP A 99 -3.00 -10.25 -11.32
C ASP A 99 -4.15 -10.53 -10.32
N ASN A 100 -5.03 -11.47 -10.68
CA ASN A 100 -6.06 -12.00 -9.78
C ASN A 100 -5.47 -12.60 -8.49
N LYS A 101 -4.20 -13.03 -8.51
CA LYS A 101 -3.49 -13.52 -7.33
C LYS A 101 -3.19 -12.42 -6.31
N PHE A 102 -2.98 -11.18 -6.73
CA PHE A 102 -2.90 -10.06 -5.80
C PHE A 102 -4.24 -9.81 -5.11
N PHE A 103 -5.36 -10.03 -5.81
CA PHE A 103 -6.69 -9.97 -5.18
C PHE A 103 -6.89 -11.08 -4.14
N GLU A 104 -6.49 -12.33 -4.44
CA GLU A 104 -6.51 -13.43 -3.45
C GLU A 104 -5.67 -13.09 -2.22
N LEU A 105 -4.49 -12.50 -2.43
CA LEU A 105 -3.58 -12.09 -1.35
C LEU A 105 -4.19 -10.97 -0.51
N SER A 106 -4.83 -9.98 -1.14
CA SER A 106 -5.56 -8.93 -0.44
C SER A 106 -6.72 -9.48 0.40
N LEU A 107 -7.55 -10.37 -0.17
CA LEU A 107 -8.67 -10.99 0.54
C LEU A 107 -8.20 -11.81 1.76
N LEU A 108 -7.05 -12.50 1.63
CA LEU A 108 -6.44 -13.23 2.74
C LEU A 108 -6.08 -12.29 3.89
N LEU A 109 -5.37 -11.20 3.58
CA LEU A 109 -4.97 -10.19 4.58
C LEU A 109 -6.19 -9.55 5.24
N GLU A 110 -7.21 -9.17 4.48
CA GLU A 110 -8.47 -8.61 5.01
C GLU A 110 -9.15 -9.57 6.00
N THR A 111 -9.29 -10.84 5.61
CA THR A 111 -9.94 -11.88 6.42
C THR A 111 -9.21 -12.06 7.74
N HIS A 112 -7.88 -12.19 7.69
CA HIS A 112 -7.06 -12.44 8.87
C HIS A 112 -6.87 -11.20 9.74
N LEU A 113 -6.99 -9.98 9.19
CA LEU A 113 -7.02 -8.75 9.97
C LEU A 113 -8.14 -8.80 11.03
N GLY A 114 -9.34 -9.21 10.61
CA GLY A 114 -10.49 -9.39 11.48
C GLY A 114 -10.33 -10.56 12.45
N GLU A 115 -9.75 -11.69 12.01
CA GLU A 115 -9.56 -12.87 12.86
C GLU A 115 -8.50 -12.70 13.96
N PHE A 116 -7.49 -11.88 13.70
CA PHE A 116 -6.42 -11.55 14.65
C PHE A 116 -6.77 -10.37 15.55
N ASP A 117 -7.80 -9.59 15.19
CA ASP A 117 -8.12 -8.32 15.86
C ASP A 117 -6.88 -7.41 15.89
N CYS A 118 -6.16 -7.37 14.76
CA CYS A 118 -4.94 -6.60 14.59
C CYS A 118 -5.22 -5.25 13.95
N THR A 119 -4.30 -4.31 14.18
CA THR A 119 -4.37 -2.97 13.58
C THR A 119 -3.98 -2.99 12.12
N SER A 120 -2.94 -3.76 11.78
CA SER A 120 -2.42 -3.84 10.42
C SER A 120 -1.79 -5.18 10.11
N LEU A 121 -1.84 -5.53 8.82
CA LEU A 121 -1.06 -6.58 8.18
C LEU A 121 -0.44 -5.97 6.93
N VAL A 122 0.89 -5.99 6.81
CA VAL A 122 1.62 -5.38 5.69
C VAL A 122 2.66 -6.36 5.18
N LEU A 123 2.54 -6.75 3.92
CA LEU A 123 3.44 -7.70 3.27
C LEU A 123 4.46 -6.96 2.40
N PHE A 124 5.73 -7.23 2.64
CA PHE A 124 6.87 -6.69 1.90
C PHE A 124 7.58 -7.76 1.07
N ASP A 125 8.20 -7.35 -0.03
CA ASP A 125 9.29 -8.08 -0.66
C ASP A 125 10.64 -7.83 0.08
N LYS A 126 11.70 -8.49 -0.38
CA LYS A 126 13.06 -8.30 0.15
C LYS A 126 13.63 -6.89 0.05
N ASN A 127 13.12 -6.07 -0.86
CA ASN A 127 13.56 -4.69 -1.06
C ASN A 127 12.76 -3.70 -0.20
N GLY A 128 11.78 -4.19 0.59
CA GLY A 128 10.86 -3.34 1.34
C GLY A 128 9.74 -2.75 0.48
N ILE A 129 9.51 -3.27 -0.72
CA ILE A 129 8.35 -2.92 -1.54
C ILE A 129 7.14 -3.63 -0.93
N ILE A 130 6.10 -2.86 -0.62
CA ILE A 130 4.85 -3.43 -0.13
C ILE A 130 4.10 -4.06 -1.31
N ILE A 131 3.75 -5.32 -1.13
CA ILE A 131 3.04 -6.16 -2.10
C ILE A 131 1.55 -6.07 -1.84
N SER A 132 1.15 -6.05 -0.57
CA SER A 132 -0.23 -5.86 -0.15
C SER A 132 -0.30 -5.52 1.33
N GLU A 133 -1.41 -4.92 1.73
CA GLU A 133 -1.59 -4.40 3.07
C GLU A 133 -3.06 -4.24 3.40
N PHE A 134 -3.39 -4.42 4.68
CA PHE A 134 -4.70 -4.15 5.24
C PHE A 134 -4.56 -3.47 6.59
N TYR A 135 -5.52 -2.58 6.85
CA TYR A 135 -5.57 -1.72 8.02
C TYR A 135 -6.98 -1.74 8.57
N ASN A 136 -7.13 -1.59 9.88
CA ASN A 136 -8.46 -1.39 10.46
C ASN A 136 -9.04 -0.05 9.99
N ASP A 137 -10.29 -0.02 9.55
CA ASP A 137 -10.97 1.19 9.05
C ASP A 137 -11.03 2.35 10.05
N SER A 138 -10.82 2.05 11.35
CA SER A 138 -10.93 2.99 12.45
C SER A 138 -9.62 3.17 13.22
N ILE A 139 -8.54 3.48 12.51
CA ILE A 139 -7.25 3.82 13.14
C ILE A 139 -7.30 5.24 13.69
N ASP A 140 -7.17 5.39 15.01
CA ASP A 140 -6.98 6.70 15.62
C ASP A 140 -5.58 7.28 15.34
N PRO A 141 -5.38 8.61 15.43
CA PRO A 141 -4.09 9.25 15.10
C PRO A 141 -2.88 8.71 15.88
N THR A 142 -3.08 8.24 17.11
CA THR A 142 -2.02 7.66 17.95
C THR A 142 -1.60 6.31 17.39
N ILE A 143 -2.57 5.44 17.10
CA ILE A 143 -2.33 4.15 16.47
C ILE A 143 -1.72 4.31 15.07
N TYR A 144 -2.14 5.33 14.30
CA TYR A 144 -1.54 5.65 13.01
C TYR A 144 -0.05 6.01 13.15
N THR A 145 0.31 6.76 14.19
CA THR A 145 1.71 7.11 14.47
C THR A 145 2.53 5.84 14.75
N HIS A 146 2.02 4.95 15.61
CA HIS A 146 2.66 3.67 15.91
C HIS A 146 2.78 2.75 14.70
N LEU A 147 1.80 2.78 13.79
CA LEU A 147 1.87 2.07 12.51
C LEU A 147 3.03 2.57 11.65
N ILE A 148 3.15 3.89 11.47
CA ILE A 148 4.24 4.48 10.71
C ILE A 148 5.60 4.17 11.33
N GLU A 149 5.71 4.22 12.66
CA GLU A 149 6.93 3.87 13.39
C GLU A 149 7.30 2.40 13.19
N SER A 150 6.33 1.49 13.34
CA SER A 150 6.48 0.05 13.11
C SER A 150 6.96 -0.26 11.69
N ILE A 151 6.33 0.32 10.67
CA ILE A 151 6.74 0.13 9.27
C ILE A 151 8.17 0.63 9.06
N LYS A 152 8.53 1.79 9.59
CA LYS A 152 9.90 2.33 9.47
C LYS A 152 10.93 1.44 10.15
N GLU A 153 10.63 0.95 11.35
CA GLU A 153 11.50 0.03 12.10
C GLU A 153 11.68 -1.27 11.32
N HIS A 154 10.61 -1.87 10.81
CA HIS A 154 10.68 -3.08 10.03
C HIS A 154 11.49 -2.90 8.74
N LEU A 155 11.26 -1.83 7.97
CA LEU A 155 12.06 -1.52 6.77
C LEU A 155 13.55 -1.36 7.08
N PHE A 156 13.89 -0.74 8.21
CA PHE A 156 15.27 -0.64 8.66
C PHE A 156 15.88 -2.01 8.97
N ILE A 157 15.11 -2.90 9.58
CA ILE A 157 15.53 -4.27 9.88
C ILE A 157 15.71 -5.09 8.61
N LEU A 158 14.78 -5.00 7.64
CA LEU A 158 14.93 -5.67 6.34
C LEU A 158 16.27 -5.34 5.69
N LYS A 159 16.62 -4.05 5.69
CA LYS A 159 17.89 -3.58 5.14
C LYS A 159 19.09 -4.17 5.89
N ARG A 160 19.03 -4.27 7.22
CA ARG A 160 20.08 -4.89 8.03
C ARG A 160 20.17 -6.40 7.83
N MET A 161 19.05 -7.09 7.62
CA MET A 161 19.03 -8.53 7.38
C MET A 161 19.74 -8.88 6.06
N ASP A 162 19.66 -8.01 5.07
CA ASP A 162 20.40 -8.13 3.80
C ASP A 162 21.92 -7.89 3.98
N GLU A 163 22.30 -7.00 4.90
CA GLU A 163 23.70 -6.63 5.18
C GLU A 163 24.42 -7.58 6.16
N GLU A 164 23.72 -8.20 7.12
CA GLU A 164 24.34 -8.84 8.31
C GLU A 164 24.05 -10.35 8.52
N GLU A 165 23.52 -11.11 7.54
CA GLU A 165 23.14 -12.54 7.70
C GLU A 165 22.40 -12.82 9.02
N PHE A 166 21.30 -12.08 9.26
CA PHE A 166 20.51 -12.23 10.48
C PHE A 166 19.90 -13.64 10.62
N LEU A 167 19.95 -14.21 11.83
CA LEU A 167 19.59 -15.61 12.13
C LEU A 167 18.13 -15.83 12.59
N GLU A 168 17.39 -14.76 12.92
CA GLU A 168 16.03 -14.87 13.46
C GLU A 168 14.97 -14.60 12.39
N ASP A 169 14.13 -15.60 12.11
CA ASP A 169 13.03 -15.52 11.12
C ASP A 169 11.87 -14.62 11.57
N HIS A 170 11.85 -14.18 12.84
CA HIS A 170 10.81 -13.32 13.35
C HIS A 170 11.27 -12.48 14.53
N ASN A 171 10.67 -11.30 14.69
CA ASN A 171 10.96 -10.39 15.80
C ASN A 171 9.67 -9.73 16.30
N PHE A 172 9.54 -9.64 17.62
CA PHE A 172 8.54 -8.79 18.28
C PHE A 172 9.21 -7.55 18.83
N PHE A 173 8.63 -6.39 18.58
CA PHE A 173 9.06 -5.11 19.16
C PHE A 173 7.91 -4.56 20.00
N SER A 174 8.20 -4.25 21.26
CA SER A 174 7.27 -3.55 22.12
C SER A 174 7.25 -2.07 21.76
N ILE A 175 6.06 -1.57 21.44
CA ILE A 175 5.78 -0.14 21.22
C ILE A 175 5.11 0.41 22.49
N GLU A 176 5.01 1.73 22.62
CA GLU A 176 4.24 2.36 23.69
C GLU A 176 2.75 1.93 23.67
N ASN A 177 2.08 2.09 24.82
CA ASN A 177 0.62 1.86 24.99
C ASN A 177 0.13 0.41 24.77
N ASP A 178 0.89 -0.59 25.22
CA ASP A 178 0.52 -2.02 25.11
C ASP A 178 0.30 -2.47 23.65
N ILE A 179 1.06 -1.87 22.71
CA ILE A 179 1.08 -2.25 21.31
C ILE A 179 2.39 -2.98 21.02
N ILE A 180 2.33 -4.00 20.18
CA ILE A 180 3.49 -4.70 19.67
C ILE A 180 3.48 -4.73 18.16
N SER A 181 4.66 -4.55 17.57
CA SER A 181 4.89 -4.88 16.17
C SER A 181 5.54 -6.26 16.08
N TYR A 182 5.17 -6.99 15.05
CA TYR A 182 5.68 -8.31 14.74
C TYR A 182 6.11 -8.35 13.28
N LEU A 183 7.37 -8.71 13.05
CA LEU A 183 7.91 -8.93 11.72
C LEU A 183 8.24 -10.42 11.58
N HIS A 184 7.75 -11.06 10.52
CA HIS A 184 8.03 -12.46 10.23
C HIS A 184 8.50 -12.62 8.78
N GLN A 185 9.57 -13.37 8.58
CA GLN A 185 10.12 -13.69 7.29
C GLN A 185 9.46 -14.93 6.70
N ILE A 186 9.14 -14.87 5.41
CA ILE A 186 8.49 -15.94 4.64
C ILE A 186 9.33 -16.21 3.39
N TYR A 187 9.53 -17.49 3.06
CA TYR A 187 10.21 -17.92 1.85
C TYR A 187 9.21 -18.55 0.89
N ALA A 188 9.26 -18.16 -0.40
CA ALA A 188 8.47 -18.77 -1.46
C ALA A 188 9.31 -18.83 -2.75
N ASN A 189 9.51 -20.03 -3.32
CA ASN A 189 10.30 -20.29 -4.53
C ASN A 189 11.65 -19.52 -4.61
N ASP A 190 12.46 -19.59 -3.56
CA ASP A 190 13.75 -18.89 -3.41
C ASP A 190 13.68 -17.36 -3.26
N GLU A 191 12.48 -16.77 -3.28
CA GLU A 191 12.25 -15.36 -2.95
C GLU A 191 11.91 -15.18 -1.46
N LYS A 192 12.33 -14.04 -0.91
CA LYS A 192 12.10 -13.64 0.49
C LYS A 192 11.01 -12.58 0.56
N PHE A 193 10.07 -12.80 1.45
CA PHE A 193 8.97 -11.91 1.77
C PHE A 193 8.90 -11.68 3.28
N PHE A 194 8.22 -10.63 3.71
CA PHE A 194 8.13 -10.28 5.12
C PHE A 194 6.73 -9.79 5.46
N ILE A 195 6.10 -10.36 6.48
CA ILE A 195 4.82 -9.87 6.99
C ILE A 195 5.06 -9.07 8.27
N SER A 196 4.63 -7.82 8.24
CA SER A 196 4.60 -6.89 9.37
C SER A 196 3.19 -6.83 9.92
N ILE A 197 3.07 -6.91 11.23
CA ILE A 197 1.80 -6.96 11.92
C ILE A 197 1.87 -6.00 13.10
N LEU A 198 0.84 -5.18 13.28
CA LEU A 198 0.69 -4.33 14.46
C LEU A 198 -0.51 -4.83 15.25
N ILE A 199 -0.30 -5.26 16.50
CA ILE A 199 -1.33 -5.82 17.37
C ILE A 199 -1.23 -5.24 18.77
N LYS A 200 -2.30 -5.33 19.55
CA LYS A 200 -2.23 -5.08 20.99
C LYS A 200 -1.60 -6.26 21.71
N GLU A 201 -0.87 -6.00 22.78
CA GLU A 201 -0.16 -7.02 23.57
C GLU A 201 -1.12 -8.11 24.10
N ASP A 202 -2.33 -7.74 24.50
CA ASP A 202 -3.34 -8.69 25.00
C ASP A 202 -3.84 -9.68 23.91
N LYS A 203 -3.59 -9.37 22.63
CA LYS A 203 -3.95 -10.20 21.47
C LYS A 203 -2.81 -11.10 20.98
N LYS A 204 -1.61 -10.95 21.55
CA LYS A 204 -0.41 -11.71 21.14
C LYS A 204 -0.59 -13.22 21.17
N GLU A 205 -1.05 -13.76 22.30
CA GLU A 205 -1.21 -15.21 22.46
C GLU A 205 -2.28 -15.79 21.51
N PRO A 206 -3.51 -15.20 21.42
CA PRO A 206 -4.49 -15.61 20.41
C PRO A 206 -3.97 -15.55 18.96
N PHE A 207 -3.20 -14.51 18.63
CA PHE A 207 -2.59 -14.32 17.32
C PHE A 207 -1.61 -15.47 17.01
N LEU A 208 -0.68 -15.76 17.92
CA LEU A 208 0.35 -16.80 17.72
C LEU A 208 -0.24 -18.20 17.48
N LEU A 209 -1.40 -18.50 18.08
CA LEU A 209 -2.08 -19.78 17.88
C LEU A 209 -2.64 -19.97 16.46
N LYS A 210 -2.99 -18.88 15.78
CA LYS A 210 -3.57 -18.90 14.43
C LYS A 210 -2.55 -18.58 13.34
N PHE A 211 -1.43 -17.94 13.69
CA PHE A 211 -0.47 -17.42 12.72
C PHE A 211 0.11 -18.51 11.80
N SER A 212 0.31 -19.73 12.29
CA SER A 212 0.85 -20.82 11.45
C SER A 212 -0.05 -21.15 10.25
N GLU A 213 -1.37 -21.18 10.46
CA GLU A 213 -2.32 -21.45 9.37
C GLU A 213 -2.30 -20.32 8.33
N PHE A 214 -2.34 -19.07 8.79
CA PHE A 214 -2.24 -17.90 7.92
C PHE A 214 -0.93 -17.88 7.12
N ARG A 215 0.21 -18.16 7.77
CA ARG A 215 1.51 -18.21 7.12
C ARG A 215 1.54 -19.25 6.00
N ASP A 216 0.98 -20.43 6.24
CA ASP A 216 0.94 -21.50 5.24
C ASP A 216 0.05 -21.11 4.04
N GLN A 217 -1.11 -20.48 4.30
CA GLN A 217 -1.99 -19.94 3.25
C GLN A 217 -1.28 -18.85 2.43
N LEU A 218 -0.62 -17.91 3.10
CA LEU A 218 0.13 -16.81 2.48
C LEU A 218 1.29 -17.34 1.62
N THR A 219 2.03 -18.32 2.12
CA THR A 219 3.15 -18.94 1.40
C THR A 219 2.67 -19.59 0.10
N ASN A 220 1.55 -20.34 0.14
CA ASN A 220 0.99 -20.97 -1.06
C ASN A 220 0.61 -19.94 -2.16
N ILE A 221 0.05 -18.79 -1.76
CA ILE A 221 -0.29 -17.72 -2.72
C ILE A 221 0.99 -17.13 -3.31
N LEU A 222 1.99 -16.85 -2.47
CA LEU A 222 3.28 -16.29 -2.88
C LEU A 222 4.08 -17.20 -3.81
N GLU A 223 4.06 -18.51 -3.57
CA GLU A 223 4.67 -19.50 -4.47
C GLU A 223 4.00 -19.47 -5.85
N SER A 224 2.68 -19.27 -5.91
CA SER A 224 1.99 -19.16 -7.20
C SER A 224 2.28 -17.85 -7.96
N LEU A 225 2.69 -16.79 -7.24
CA LEU A 225 3.07 -15.48 -7.83
C LEU A 225 4.51 -15.47 -8.38
N THR A 226 5.34 -16.40 -7.91
CA THR A 226 6.79 -16.46 -8.22
C THR A 226 7.17 -17.64 -9.14
N SER A 227 6.18 -18.45 -9.54
CA SER A 227 6.33 -19.62 -10.41
C SER A 227 6.32 -19.31 -11.91
#